data_AF-A0A5B7CVR3-F1
#
_entry.id   AF-A0A5B7CVR3-F1
#
_cell.length_a   1.000
_cell.length_b   1.000
_cell.length_c   1.000
_cell.angle_alpha   90.00
_cell.angle_beta   90.00
_cell.angle_gamma   90.00
#
_symmetry.space_group_name_H-M   'P 1'
#
loop_
_entity.id
_entity.type
_entity.pdbx_description
1 polymer ?
#
loop_
_entity_poly.entity_id
_entity_poly.type
_entity_poly.pdbx_seq_one_letter_code
_entity_poly.pdbx_strand_id
1 'polypeptide(L)'
;MILGLFLPLLLLVTILYLQLKLFIMMFSPWEIYGPDGVPPIVLKNCAFVHAPCLAKLFQLCLLTSSFPSCWKFAYIQPVPKKGDRSNPSNYGLIALLSCLFKVFLIYPQ
;
A
#
# COMPACT_ATOMS: atom_id res chain seq x y z
N MET A 1 24.35 -18.29 -23.70
CA MET A 1 24.71 -17.33 -22.63
C MET A 1 23.57 -16.41 -22.19
N ILE A 2 22.48 -16.22 -22.97
CA ILE A 2 21.38 -15.30 -22.60
C ILE A 2 20.46 -15.85 -21.50
N LEU A 3 20.28 -17.18 -21.41
CA LEU A 3 19.41 -17.81 -20.39
C LEU A 3 19.85 -17.54 -18.94
N GLY A 4 21.16 -17.40 -18.70
CA GLY A 4 21.73 -17.19 -17.37
C GLY A 4 21.53 -15.79 -16.80
N LEU A 5 21.29 -14.78 -17.65
CA LEU A 5 20.95 -13.40 -17.25
C LEU A 5 19.45 -13.22 -17.01
N PHE A 6 18.62 -14.08 -17.60
CA PHE A 6 17.16 -13.99 -17.50
C PHE A 6 16.62 -14.62 -16.22
N LEU A 7 17.25 -15.71 -15.75
CA LEU A 7 16.84 -16.42 -14.55
C LEU A 7 16.93 -15.57 -13.26
N PRO A 8 18.00 -14.79 -13.00
CA PRO A 8 18.10 -13.93 -11.82
C PRO A 8 17.05 -12.82 -11.82
N LEU A 9 16.80 -12.21 -12.99
CA LEU A 9 15.82 -11.15 -13.14
C LEU A 9 14.40 -11.68 -12.93
N LEU A 10 14.10 -12.84 -13.50
CA LEU A 10 12.81 -13.51 -13.33
C LEU A 10 12.59 -13.93 -11.87
N LEU A 11 13.63 -14.43 -11.19
CA LEU A 11 13.55 -14.77 -9.77
C LEU A 11 13.24 -13.53 -8.92
N LEU A 12 13.92 -12.42 -9.19
CA LEU A 12 13.74 -11.16 -8.46
C LEU A 12 12.33 -10.58 -8.66
N VAL A 13 11.82 -10.62 -9.90
CA VAL A 13 10.43 -10.25 -10.22
C VAL A 13 9.43 -11.16 -9.50
N THR A 14 9.70 -12.47 -9.44
CA THR A 14 8.82 -13.44 -8.79
C THR A 14 8.80 -13.26 -7.27
N ILE A 15 9.97 -13.03 -6.66
CA ILE A 15 10.09 -12.75 -5.22
C ILE A 15 9.35 -11.46 -4.87
N LEU A 16 9.55 -10.39 -5.65
CA LEU A 16 8.86 -9.13 -5.46
C LEU A 16 7.34 -9.28 -5.57
N TYR A 17 6.87 -10.05 -6.54
CA TYR A 17 5.46 -10.39 -6.70
C TYR A 17 4.90 -11.13 -5.48
N LEU A 18 5.61 -12.13 -4.96
CA LEU A 18 5.17 -12.89 -3.79
C LEU A 18 5.11 -12.01 -2.54
N GLN A 19 6.11 -11.15 -2.33
CA GLN A 19 6.13 -10.19 -1.22
C GLN A 19 4.96 -9.21 -1.29
N LEU A 20 4.72 -8.62 -2.46
CA LEU A 20 3.63 -7.67 -2.67
C LEU A 20 2.26 -8.33 -2.48
N LYS A 21 2.10 -9.56 -2.98
CA LYS A 21 0.87 -10.34 -2.81
C LYS A 21 0.60 -10.68 -1.34
N LEU A 22 1.61 -11.12 -0.59
CA LEU A 22 1.48 -11.42 0.83
C LEU A 22 1.04 -10.17 1.61
N PHE A 23 1.66 -9.01 1.33
CA PHE A 23 1.31 -7.78 2.01
C PHE A 23 -0.11 -7.31 1.69
N ILE A 24 -0.51 -7.36 0.41
CA ILE A 24 -1.89 -7.05 0.01
C ILE A 24 -2.88 -8.00 0.71
N MET A 25 -2.53 -9.27 0.87
CA MET A 25 -3.34 -10.26 1.58
C MET A 25 -3.46 -10.01 3.08
N MET A 26 -2.51 -9.32 3.71
CA MET A 26 -2.55 -8.98 5.14
C MET A 26 -3.57 -7.90 5.50
N PHE A 27 -3.99 -7.03 4.56
CA PHE A 27 -4.95 -5.97 4.87
C PHE A 27 -6.30 -6.52 5.33
N SER A 28 -7.04 -5.81 6.19
CA SER A 28 -8.43 -6.21 6.44
C SER A 28 -9.31 -5.80 5.25
N PRO A 29 -10.18 -6.66 4.70
CA PRO A 29 -10.99 -6.31 3.52
C PRO A 29 -11.98 -5.18 3.79
N TRP A 30 -12.36 -4.98 5.05
CA TRP A 30 -13.26 -3.92 5.55
C TRP A 30 -12.50 -2.71 6.11
N GLU A 31 -11.18 -2.66 5.93
CA GLU A 31 -10.39 -1.50 6.34
C GLU A 31 -10.79 -0.29 5.50
N ILE A 32 -10.78 0.88 6.15
CA ILE A 32 -11.18 2.13 5.52
C ILE A 32 -10.11 2.50 4.46
N TYR A 33 -10.57 2.85 3.27
CA TYR A 33 -9.69 3.25 2.19
C TYR A 33 -9.21 4.69 2.36
N GLY A 34 -8.01 4.96 1.87
CA GLY A 34 -7.41 6.29 1.92
C GLY A 34 -7.98 7.23 0.85
N PRO A 35 -7.36 8.41 0.69
CA PRO A 35 -7.76 9.39 -0.32
C PRO A 35 -7.57 8.95 -1.77
N ASP A 36 -6.96 7.80 -2.02
CA ASP A 36 -6.91 7.16 -3.33
C ASP A 36 -8.25 6.52 -3.77
N GLY A 37 -9.21 6.35 -2.84
CA GLY A 37 -10.52 5.79 -3.16
C GLY A 37 -10.50 4.30 -3.48
N VAL A 38 -9.39 3.60 -3.23
CA VAL A 38 -9.21 2.19 -3.58
C VAL A 38 -9.46 1.32 -2.34
N PRO A 39 -10.55 0.53 -2.31
CA PRO A 39 -10.82 -0.37 -1.20
C PRO A 39 -9.78 -1.50 -1.11
N PRO A 40 -9.33 -1.90 0.09
CA PRO A 40 -8.42 -3.02 0.26
C PRO A 40 -8.95 -4.33 -0.34
N ILE A 41 -10.27 -4.54 -0.32
CA ILE A 41 -10.92 -5.71 -0.94
C ILE A 41 -10.67 -5.79 -2.46
N VAL A 42 -10.62 -4.65 -3.16
CA VAL A 42 -10.32 -4.61 -4.60
C VAL A 42 -8.88 -5.03 -4.84
N LEU A 43 -7.95 -4.51 -4.04
CA LEU A 43 -6.53 -4.89 -4.11
C LEU A 43 -6.34 -6.39 -3.85
N LYS A 44 -7.05 -6.94 -2.87
CA LYS A 44 -7.01 -8.39 -2.55
C LYS A 44 -7.52 -9.25 -3.70
N ASN A 45 -8.72 -8.96 -4.18
CA ASN A 45 -9.38 -9.78 -5.20
C ASN A 45 -8.63 -9.73 -6.54
N CYS A 46 -7.95 -8.62 -6.81
CA CYS A 46 -7.24 -8.41 -8.06
C CYS A 46 -5.72 -8.35 -7.87
N ALA A 47 -5.18 -8.92 -6.79
CA ALA A 47 -3.75 -8.83 -6.46
C ALA A 47 -2.84 -9.35 -7.58
N PHE A 48 -3.24 -10.42 -8.26
CA PHE A 48 -2.50 -11.01 -9.37
C PHE A 48 -2.30 -10.02 -10.54
N VAL A 49 -3.34 -9.25 -10.85
CA VAL A 49 -3.33 -8.29 -11.97
C VAL A 49 -2.61 -7.00 -11.58
N HIS A 50 -2.81 -6.53 -10.35
CA HIS A 50 -2.23 -5.26 -9.90
C HIS A 50 -0.74 -5.37 -9.56
N ALA A 51 -0.26 -6.52 -9.08
CA ALA A 51 1.11 -6.67 -8.62
C ALA A 51 2.19 -6.23 -9.63
N PRO A 52 2.18 -6.65 -10.91
CA PRO A 52 3.17 -6.19 -11.88
C PRO A 52 3.08 -4.68 -12.17
N CYS A 53 1.86 -4.12 -12.23
CA CYS A 53 1.67 -2.69 -12.44
C CYS A 53 2.18 -1.88 -11.25
N LEU A 54 1.91 -2.33 -10.03
CA LEU A 54 2.34 -1.69 -8.79
C LEU A 54 3.86 -1.77 -8.62
N ALA A 55 4.48 -2.91 -8.92
CA ALA A 55 5.94 -3.04 -8.91
C ALA A 55 6.61 -2.02 -9.84
N LYS A 56 6.10 -1.88 -11.07
CA LYS A 56 6.63 -0.88 -12.03
C LYS A 56 6.39 0.55 -11.56
N LEU A 57 5.22 0.84 -10.98
CA LEU A 57 4.90 2.14 -10.40
C LEU A 57 5.85 2.48 -9.24
N PHE A 58 6.08 1.54 -8.32
CA PHE A 58 6.94 1.75 -7.16
C PHE A 58 8.39 1.96 -7.60
N GLN A 59 8.89 1.15 -8.53
CA GLN A 59 10.22 1.37 -9.10
C GLN A 59 10.35 2.75 -9.75
N LEU A 60 9.33 3.22 -10.47
CA LEU A 60 9.31 4.57 -11.03
C LEU A 60 9.32 5.64 -9.91
N CYS A 61 8.55 5.44 -8.85
CA CYS A 61 8.53 6.36 -7.70
C CYS A 61 9.92 6.47 -7.06
N LEU A 62 10.65 5.35 -6.93
CA LEU A 62 12.02 5.33 -6.41
C LEU A 62 13.01 6.05 -7.32
N LEU A 63 12.98 5.73 -8.62
CA LEU A 63 13.88 6.35 -9.59
C LEU A 63 13.67 7.86 -9.72
N THR A 64 12.43 8.33 -9.59
CA THR A 64 12.08 9.74 -9.74
C THR A 64 11.99 10.50 -8.42
N SER A 65 12.09 9.80 -7.29
CA SER A 65 11.81 10.35 -5.95
C SER A 65 10.46 11.10 -5.89
N SER A 66 9.47 10.63 -6.65
CA SER A 66 8.19 11.29 -6.81
C SER A 66 7.03 10.32 -6.59
N PHE A 67 5.91 10.84 -6.08
CA PHE A 67 4.74 10.05 -5.71
C PHE A 67 3.46 10.66 -6.31
N PRO A 68 2.44 9.82 -6.59
CA PRO A 68 1.09 10.30 -6.89
C PRO A 68 0.62 11.32 -5.85
N SER A 69 -0.02 12.39 -6.30
CA SER A 69 -0.52 13.45 -5.41
C SER A 69 -1.46 12.91 -4.33
N CYS A 70 -2.32 11.95 -4.67
CA CYS A 70 -3.24 11.30 -3.74
C CYS A 70 -2.55 10.56 -2.58
N TRP A 71 -1.29 10.15 -2.72
CA TRP A 71 -0.54 9.49 -1.63
C TRP A 71 0.05 10.46 -0.62
N LYS A 72 0.06 11.77 -0.94
CA LYS A 72 0.54 12.83 -0.03
C LYS A 72 -0.51 13.25 0.99
N PHE A 73 -1.74 12.77 0.84
CA PHE A 73 -2.85 13.09 1.72
C PHE A 73 -3.24 11.86 2.55
N ALA A 74 -3.90 12.10 3.69
CA ALA A 74 -4.48 11.06 4.53
C ALA A 74 -5.84 11.53 5.04
N TYR A 75 -6.77 10.60 5.26
CA TYR A 75 -7.99 10.93 5.99
C TYR A 75 -7.71 10.91 7.49
N ILE A 76 -8.05 11.99 8.18
CA ILE A 76 -7.90 12.08 9.63
C ILE A 76 -9.21 11.62 10.25
N GLN A 77 -9.17 10.47 10.95
CA GLN A 77 -10.33 9.94 11.65
C GLN A 77 -10.16 10.10 13.17
N PRO A 78 -11.10 10.78 13.85
CA PRO A 78 -11.12 10.81 15.31
C PRO A 78 -11.59 9.46 15.84
N VAL A 79 -10.81 8.89 16.74
CA VAL A 79 -11.08 7.63 17.43
C VAL A 79 -11.32 7.92 18.92
N PRO A 80 -12.49 7.54 19.46
CA PRO A 80 -12.83 7.81 20.84
C PRO A 80 -11.91 7.05 21.80
N LYS A 81 -11.35 7.76 22.78
CA LYS A 81 -10.67 7.18 23.94
C LYS A 81 -11.67 7.02 25.09
N LYS A 82 -11.21 6.45 26.20
CA LYS A 82 -12.00 6.37 27.43
C LYS A 82 -12.27 7.79 27.97
N GLY A 83 -13.52 8.05 28.34
CA GLY A 83 -13.95 9.34 28.88
C GLY A 83 -15.26 9.82 28.27
N ASP A 84 -15.57 11.09 28.50
CA ASP A 84 -16.74 11.76 27.94
C ASP A 84 -16.61 11.96 26.42
N ARG A 85 -17.65 11.60 25.66
CA ARG A 85 -17.70 11.72 24.20
C ARG A 85 -17.99 13.14 23.72
N SER A 86 -18.51 14.04 24.57
CA SER A 86 -18.65 15.45 24.20
C SER A 86 -17.34 16.22 24.23
N ASN A 87 -16.30 15.71 24.92
CA ASN A 87 -15.02 16.40 25.03
C ASN A 87 -14.09 16.02 23.85
N PRO A 88 -13.71 16.96 22.97
CA PRO A 88 -12.83 16.70 21.83
C PRO A 88 -11.45 16.17 22.23
N SER A 89 -10.95 16.53 23.43
CA SER A 89 -9.66 16.06 23.96
C SER A 89 -9.64 14.56 24.25
N ASN A 90 -10.81 13.92 24.35
CA ASN A 90 -10.94 12.48 24.55
C ASN A 90 -10.89 11.69 23.23
N TYR A 91 -10.47 12.30 22.12
CA TYR A 91 -10.27 11.60 20.85
C TYR A 91 -8.77 11.52 20.52
N GLY A 92 -8.35 10.35 20.02
CA GLY A 92 -7.08 10.20 19.30
C GLY A 92 -7.31 10.37 17.82
N LEU A 93 -6.37 10.98 17.10
CA LEU A 93 -6.44 11.06 15.64
C LEU A 93 -5.67 9.91 15.03
N ILE A 94 -6.29 9.21 14.08
CA ILE A 94 -5.62 8.22 13.22
C ILE A 94 -5.58 8.77 11.80
N ALA A 95 -4.40 8.73 11.18
CA ALA A 95 -4.22 9.04 9.78
C ALA A 95 -4.41 7.78 8.93
N LEU A 96 -5.44 7.77 8.10
CA LEU A 96 -5.72 6.71 7.14
C LEU A 96 -5.04 7.04 5.81
N LEU A 97 -3.91 6.39 5.60
CA LEU A 97 -3.14 6.47 4.35
C LEU A 97 -3.74 5.53 3.28
N SER A 98 -3.57 5.93 2.02
CA SER A 98 -3.82 5.10 0.84
C SER A 98 -3.18 3.71 0.98
N CYS A 99 -3.94 2.66 0.67
CA CYS A 99 -3.47 1.27 0.83
C CYS A 99 -2.20 1.03 -0.01
N LEU A 100 -2.15 1.60 -1.22
CA LEU A 100 -1.00 1.52 -2.10
C LEU A 100 0.23 2.21 -1.50
N PHE A 101 0.05 3.32 -0.80
CA PHE A 101 1.14 4.02 -0.12
C PHE A 101 1.68 3.21 1.06
N LYS A 102 0.80 2.56 1.85
CA LYS A 102 1.23 1.63 2.91
C LYS A 102 2.09 0.48 2.35
N VAL A 103 1.71 -0.07 1.19
CA VAL A 103 2.51 -1.11 0.49
C VAL A 103 3.83 -0.55 0.02
N PHE A 104 3.84 0.67 -0.51
CA PHE A 104 5.07 1.32 -0.95
C PHE A 104 6.06 1.56 0.20
N LEU A 105 5.60 1.96 1.38
CA LEU A 105 6.47 2.20 2.54
C LEU A 105 7.26 0.97 3.01
N ILE A 106 6.74 -0.22 2.79
CA ILE A 106 7.42 -1.48 3.14
C ILE A 106 8.10 -2.14 1.94
N TYR A 107 7.95 -1.56 0.74
CA TYR A 107 8.52 -2.09 -0.48
C TYR A 107 10.06 -1.96 -0.42
N PRO A 108 10.81 -3.04 -0.71
CA PRO A 108 12.26 -3.04 -0.59
C PRO A 108 12.88 -1.99 -1.52
N GLN A 109 13.83 -1.24 -0.96
CA GLN A 109 14.59 -0.18 -1.62
C GLN A 109 15.87 -0.75 -2.22
#